data_AF-A0A424SIU5-F1
#
_entry.id   AF-A0A424SIU5-F1
#
_cell.length_a   1.000
_cell.length_b   1.000
_cell.length_c   1.000
_cell.angle_alpha   90.00
_cell.angle_beta   90.00
_cell.angle_gamma   90.00
#
_symmetry.space_group_name_H-M   'P 1'
#
loop_
_entity.id
_entity.type
_entity.pdbx_description
1 polymer ?
#
loop_
_entity_poly.entity_id
_entity_poly.type
_entity_poly.pdbx_seq_one_letter_code
_entity_poly.pdbx_strand_id
1 'polypeptide(L)'
;MKKLFLFVFMIHSVSIFAQEADVSGGIATVQFSATGINDMENQAFFNYFLQELDNASEDAFQDQAAIGEKVNALALGSSDCYTAECMKAALDALAADQLIAGSLSFAKNKYRVKLQLLDPSKAEKPKKFSIRYKGEVDGFVTELQILAWEMMGKNPPGSLTGKRKPSTESILENPLFKTGILVGAGAFGVSNYLAKSAGASESEDLANSQDKNWSGYQQAYDAHMSSADNAKTEALLSLLIGAAALGYPYYDGVF
;
A
#
# COMPACT_ATOMS: atom_id res chain seq x y z
N MET A 1 71.22 -34.26 29.14
CA MET A 1 70.04 -34.19 30.03
C MET A 1 69.03 -33.20 29.48
N LYS A 2 67.82 -33.69 29.18
CA LYS A 2 66.48 -33.06 29.33
C LYS A 2 66.26 -31.64 28.77
N LYS A 3 65.45 -31.51 27.69
CA LYS A 3 64.00 -31.16 27.69
C LYS A 3 63.80 -29.67 28.05
N LEU A 4 63.09 -28.84 27.28
CA LEU A 4 61.67 -29.00 26.99
C LEU A 4 61.24 -27.95 25.94
N PHE A 5 60.52 -28.41 24.92
CA PHE A 5 59.69 -27.64 24.00
C PHE A 5 58.72 -26.71 24.73
N LEU A 6 58.57 -25.46 24.29
CA LEU A 6 57.33 -24.70 24.44
C LEU A 6 57.04 -23.93 23.15
N PHE A 7 56.15 -24.53 22.37
CA PHE A 7 55.57 -24.04 21.12
C PHE A 7 54.47 -23.05 21.49
N VAL A 8 54.68 -21.75 21.28
CA VAL A 8 53.61 -20.74 21.45
C VAL A 8 52.80 -20.69 20.16
N PHE A 9 51.68 -21.40 20.18
CA PHE A 9 50.64 -21.38 19.15
C PHE A 9 49.94 -20.00 19.22
N MET A 10 50.41 -19.02 18.43
CA MET A 10 49.67 -17.79 18.15
C MET A 10 48.49 -18.15 17.25
N ILE A 11 47.36 -18.49 17.87
CA ILE A 11 46.06 -18.60 17.21
C ILE A 11 45.66 -17.17 16.83
N HIS A 12 45.97 -16.77 15.59
CA HIS A 12 45.32 -15.63 14.96
C HIS A 12 43.88 -16.03 14.63
N SER A 13 42.99 -15.78 15.59
CA SER A 13 41.55 -15.73 15.36
C SER A 13 41.28 -14.61 14.36
N VAL A 14 41.27 -14.94 13.07
CA VAL A 14 40.69 -14.09 12.04
C VAL A 14 39.18 -14.16 12.25
N SER A 15 38.65 -13.25 13.06
CA SER A 15 37.22 -12.97 13.05
C SER A 15 36.90 -12.40 11.67
N ILE A 16 36.36 -13.26 10.80
CA ILE A 16 35.64 -12.82 9.61
C ILE A 16 34.42 -12.07 10.16
N PHE A 17 34.51 -10.75 10.23
CA PHE A 17 33.30 -9.94 10.30
C PHE A 17 32.57 -10.21 8.99
N ALA A 18 31.48 -10.99 9.06
CA ALA A 18 30.46 -10.90 8.03
C ALA A 18 30.08 -9.42 7.98
N GLN A 19 30.29 -8.77 6.84
CA GLN A 19 29.68 -7.47 6.59
C GLN A 19 28.17 -7.73 6.61
N GLU A 20 27.52 -7.44 7.74
CA GLU A 20 26.11 -7.07 7.70
C GLU A 20 26.02 -5.98 6.65
N ALA A 21 25.28 -6.24 5.57
CA ALA A 21 24.99 -5.21 4.61
C ALA A 21 24.32 -4.08 5.39
N ASP A 22 25.03 -2.96 5.55
CA ASP A 22 24.47 -1.76 6.13
C ASP A 22 23.27 -1.37 5.26
N VAL A 23 22.08 -1.75 5.73
CA VAL A 23 20.82 -1.38 5.09
C VAL A 23 20.61 0.09 5.40
N SER A 24 21.24 0.95 4.61
CA SER A 24 21.10 2.40 4.74
C SER A 24 20.43 2.93 3.48
N GLY A 25 19.39 3.74 3.69
CA GLY A 25 18.54 4.26 2.63
C GLY A 25 17.44 3.31 2.17
N GLY A 26 16.59 3.83 1.29
CA GLY A 26 15.42 3.14 0.75
C GLY A 26 14.20 3.14 1.67
N ILE A 27 13.10 2.57 1.16
CA ILE A 27 11.85 2.40 1.91
C ILE A 27 11.90 1.08 2.67
N ALA A 28 11.83 1.16 3.99
CA ALA A 28 11.62 -0.02 4.82
C ALA A 28 10.14 -0.32 4.93
N THR A 29 9.73 -1.53 4.59
CA THR A 29 8.34 -1.98 4.71
C THR A 29 8.29 -3.20 5.62
N VAL A 30 7.57 -3.09 6.73
CA VAL A 30 7.49 -4.13 7.77
C VAL A 30 6.28 -5.01 7.53
N GLN A 31 6.46 -6.34 7.66
CA GLN A 31 5.36 -7.30 7.56
C GLN A 31 4.21 -6.95 8.51
N PHE A 32 2.97 -7.16 8.06
CA PHE A 32 1.81 -6.80 8.88
C PHE A 32 1.77 -7.56 10.19
N SER A 33 1.48 -6.85 11.28
CA SER A 33 0.99 -7.48 12.50
C SER A 33 -0.41 -8.01 12.25
N ALA A 34 -0.55 -9.33 12.20
CA ALA A 34 -1.79 -9.99 11.83
C ALA A 34 -2.60 -10.50 13.03
N THR A 35 -3.93 -10.38 12.97
CA THR A 35 -4.84 -11.01 13.93
C THR A 35 -6.01 -11.67 13.20
N GLY A 36 -6.31 -12.93 13.53
CA GLY A 36 -7.37 -13.70 12.86
C GLY A 36 -7.00 -14.18 11.45
N ILE A 37 -5.72 -14.10 11.09
CA ILE A 37 -5.14 -14.55 9.82
C ILE A 37 -3.89 -15.37 10.19
N ASN A 38 -3.66 -16.48 9.49
CA ASN A 38 -2.48 -17.32 9.73
C ASN A 38 -1.22 -16.71 9.08
N ASP A 39 -0.05 -17.15 9.53
CA ASP A 39 1.23 -16.56 9.10
C ASP A 39 1.49 -16.68 7.59
N MET A 40 1.14 -17.81 6.98
CA MET A 40 1.34 -18.02 5.54
C MET A 40 0.44 -17.11 4.71
N GLU A 41 -0.82 -16.95 5.11
CA GLU A 41 -1.77 -16.06 4.46
C GLU A 41 -1.36 -14.59 4.65
N ASN A 42 -0.90 -14.22 5.85
CA ASN A 42 -0.36 -12.89 6.12
C ASN A 42 0.88 -12.58 5.26
N GLN A 43 1.80 -13.53 5.14
CA GLN A 43 2.97 -13.41 4.27
C GLN A 43 2.58 -13.27 2.80
N ALA A 44 1.59 -14.03 2.33
CA ALA A 44 1.10 -13.91 0.96
C ALA A 44 0.52 -12.50 0.70
N PHE A 45 -0.36 -12.00 1.58
CA PHE A 45 -0.90 -10.64 1.46
C PHE A 45 0.19 -9.58 1.47
N PHE A 46 1.17 -9.73 2.35
CA PHE A 46 2.29 -8.83 2.44
C PHE A 46 3.15 -8.84 1.17
N ASN A 47 3.40 -10.01 0.58
CA ASN A 47 4.14 -10.12 -0.67
C ASN A 47 3.40 -9.46 -1.85
N TYR A 48 2.07 -9.63 -1.96
CA TYR A 48 1.28 -8.92 -2.96
C TYR A 48 1.36 -7.40 -2.77
N PHE A 49 1.31 -6.94 -1.52
CA PHE A 49 1.44 -5.52 -1.19
C PHE A 49 2.82 -4.96 -1.53
N LEU A 50 3.90 -5.65 -1.15
CA LEU A 50 5.27 -5.27 -1.46
C LEU A 50 5.52 -5.20 -2.97
N GLN A 51 5.02 -6.19 -3.71
CA GLN A 51 5.17 -6.21 -5.17
C GLN A 51 4.50 -4.99 -5.81
N GLU A 52 3.33 -4.58 -5.34
CA GLU A 52 2.67 -3.39 -5.88
C GLU A 52 3.28 -2.07 -5.40
N LEU A 53 3.89 -2.05 -4.22
CA LEU A 53 4.69 -0.90 -3.78
C LEU A 53 5.89 -0.69 -4.70
N ASP A 54 6.58 -1.78 -5.05
CA ASP A 54 7.70 -1.78 -6.00
C ASP A 54 7.26 -1.31 -7.39
N ASN A 55 6.11 -1.80 -7.89
CA ASN A 55 5.54 -1.33 -9.15
C ASN A 55 5.14 0.16 -9.12
N ALA A 56 4.72 0.67 -7.97
CA ALA A 56 4.21 2.04 -7.81
C ALA A 56 5.29 3.08 -7.46
N SER A 57 6.53 2.64 -7.23
CA SER A 57 7.64 3.50 -6.81
C SER A 57 8.84 3.41 -7.73
N GLU A 58 9.68 4.45 -7.71
CA GLU A 58 11.02 4.43 -8.30
C GLU A 58 12.11 4.30 -7.21
N ASP A 59 11.70 4.36 -5.93
CA ASP A 59 12.58 4.25 -4.78
C ASP A 59 12.93 2.78 -4.51
N ALA A 60 14.14 2.55 -4.00
CA ALA A 60 14.59 1.21 -3.61
C ALA A 60 13.91 0.76 -2.30
N PHE A 61 13.51 -0.50 -2.22
CA PHE A 61 13.00 -1.12 -0.99
C PHE A 61 14.09 -1.93 -0.28
N GLN A 62 14.10 -1.87 1.05
CA GLN A 62 15.03 -2.65 1.87
C GLN A 62 14.69 -4.15 1.88
N ASP A 63 15.71 -4.99 2.00
CA ASP A 63 15.56 -6.45 2.05
C ASP A 63 14.80 -6.88 3.32
N GLN A 64 13.78 -7.74 3.15
CA GLN A 64 12.91 -8.18 4.23
C GLN A 64 13.62 -9.01 5.31
N ALA A 65 14.65 -9.78 4.95
CA ALA A 65 15.43 -10.53 5.93
C ALA A 65 16.18 -9.58 6.87
N ALA A 66 16.72 -8.49 6.32
CA ALA A 66 17.46 -7.49 7.09
C ALA A 66 16.54 -6.60 7.94
N ILE A 67 15.31 -6.34 7.49
CA ILE A 67 14.27 -5.68 8.30
C ILE A 67 13.86 -6.55 9.49
N GLY A 68 13.62 -7.84 9.27
CA GLY A 68 13.09 -8.76 10.29
C GLY A 68 13.97 -8.84 11.55
N GLU A 69 15.29 -8.85 11.39
CA GLU A 69 16.24 -8.87 12.52
C GLU A 69 16.13 -7.61 13.39
N LYS A 70 16.10 -6.43 12.76
CA LYS A 70 16.03 -5.14 13.45
C LYS A 70 14.65 -4.87 14.07
N VAL A 71 13.59 -5.27 13.39
CA VAL A 71 12.19 -5.07 13.82
C VAL A 71 11.85 -5.95 15.03
N ASN A 72 12.33 -7.20 15.06
CA ASN A 72 12.14 -8.10 16.21
C ASN A 72 12.76 -7.54 17.49
N ALA A 73 13.90 -6.87 17.40
CA ALA A 73 14.56 -6.22 18.55
C ALA A 73 13.73 -5.05 19.13
N LEU A 74 12.85 -4.44 18.33
CA LEU A 74 12.07 -3.26 18.68
C LEU A 74 10.61 -3.57 19.06
N ALA A 75 10.22 -4.84 19.04
CA ALA A 75 8.83 -5.30 19.24
C ALA A 75 7.79 -4.59 18.33
N LEU A 76 8.25 -4.09 17.18
CA LEU A 76 7.41 -3.59 16.11
C LEU A 76 6.51 -4.72 15.62
N GLY A 77 5.21 -4.53 15.73
CA GLY A 77 4.20 -5.57 15.46
C GLY A 77 3.39 -5.99 16.70
N SER A 78 3.76 -5.53 17.89
CA SER A 78 2.84 -5.50 19.03
C SER A 78 1.80 -4.37 18.86
N SER A 79 0.60 -4.51 19.44
CA SER A 79 -0.51 -3.55 19.30
C SER A 79 -0.14 -2.10 19.69
N ASP A 80 0.92 -1.95 20.49
CA ASP A 80 1.31 -0.69 21.11
C ASP A 80 2.42 0.03 20.34
N CYS A 81 3.03 -0.62 19.34
CA CYS A 81 4.17 -0.09 18.58
C CYS A 81 3.79 0.51 17.22
N TYR A 82 2.70 1.27 17.17
CA TYR A 82 2.35 2.13 16.03
C TYR A 82 2.14 3.60 16.45
N THR A 83 2.72 3.98 17.59
CA THR A 83 2.86 5.39 17.99
C THR A 83 3.92 6.07 17.14
N ALA A 84 3.85 7.40 17.01
CA ALA A 84 4.86 8.17 16.27
C ALA A 84 6.28 7.95 16.82
N GLU A 85 6.41 7.80 18.14
CA GLU A 85 7.69 7.53 18.81
C GLU A 85 8.25 6.15 18.47
N CYS A 86 7.43 5.09 18.51
CA CYS A 86 7.89 3.75 18.10
C CYS A 86 8.25 3.73 16.61
N MET A 87 7.41 4.32 15.75
CA MET A 87 7.68 4.38 14.31
C MET A 87 8.97 5.16 14.00
N LYS A 88 9.28 6.21 14.78
CA LYS A 88 10.54 6.95 14.64
C LYS A 88 11.74 6.11 15.07
N ALA A 89 11.66 5.44 16.21
CA ALA A 89 12.74 4.55 16.68
C ALA A 89 13.00 3.40 15.69
N ALA A 90 11.93 2.87 15.09
CA ALA A 90 11.99 1.89 14.01
C ALA A 90 12.72 2.39 12.78
N LEU A 91 12.34 3.57 12.28
CA LEU A 91 12.97 4.21 11.13
C LEU A 91 14.46 4.44 11.38
N ASP A 92 14.80 5.00 12.55
CA ASP A 92 16.18 5.31 12.92
C ASP A 92 17.04 4.03 13.03
N ALA A 93 16.50 2.93 13.59
CA ALA A 93 17.21 1.65 13.69
C ALA A 93 17.39 0.94 12.35
N LEU A 94 16.38 1.05 11.47
CA LEU A 94 16.42 0.54 10.11
C LEU A 94 17.31 1.38 9.19
N ALA A 95 17.69 2.59 9.62
CA ALA A 95 18.43 3.57 8.81
C ALA A 95 17.79 3.79 7.42
N ALA A 96 16.46 3.76 7.38
CA ALA A 96 15.66 3.88 6.15
C ALA A 96 15.28 5.34 5.87
N ASP A 97 15.05 5.67 4.60
CA ASP A 97 14.57 7.00 4.20
C ASP A 97 13.09 7.18 4.52
N GLN A 98 12.32 6.09 4.49
CA GLN A 98 10.91 6.05 4.87
C GLN A 98 10.57 4.69 5.50
N LEU A 99 9.54 4.68 6.33
CA LEU A 99 9.05 3.46 6.98
C LEU A 99 7.55 3.27 6.72
N ILE A 100 7.19 2.10 6.18
CA ILE A 100 5.83 1.61 6.07
C ILE A 100 5.64 0.50 7.09
N ALA A 101 4.69 0.67 8.00
CA ALA A 101 4.30 -0.40 8.92
C ALA A 101 2.82 -0.33 9.26
N GLY A 102 2.24 -1.47 9.62
CA GLY A 102 0.85 -1.50 10.06
C GLY A 102 0.32 -2.88 10.39
N SER A 103 -0.98 -2.93 10.65
CA SER A 103 -1.68 -4.15 11.07
C SER A 103 -2.75 -4.56 10.07
N LEU A 104 -2.97 -5.88 10.05
CA LEU A 104 -4.00 -6.54 9.29
C LEU A 104 -4.84 -7.38 10.26
N SER A 105 -6.17 -7.22 10.22
CA SER A 105 -7.06 -8.04 11.03
C SER A 105 -8.21 -8.61 10.22
N PHE A 106 -8.56 -9.86 10.50
CA PHE A 106 -9.75 -10.50 9.97
C PHE A 106 -10.68 -10.90 11.11
N ALA A 107 -11.86 -10.27 11.16
CA ALA A 107 -12.86 -10.57 12.17
C ALA A 107 -14.26 -10.27 11.64
N LYS A 108 -15.25 -11.11 12.01
CA LYS A 108 -16.64 -10.98 11.58
C LYS A 108 -16.77 -10.89 10.04
N ASN A 109 -16.00 -11.70 9.31
CA ASN A 109 -15.94 -11.74 7.84
C ASN A 109 -15.55 -10.39 7.20
N LYS A 110 -14.71 -9.61 7.88
CA LYS A 110 -14.22 -8.32 7.40
C LYS A 110 -12.71 -8.23 7.59
N TYR A 111 -12.01 -7.88 6.52
CA TYR A 111 -10.61 -7.49 6.56
C TYR A 111 -10.51 -6.02 6.96
N ARG A 112 -9.56 -5.70 7.84
CA ARG A 112 -9.18 -4.33 8.15
C ARG A 112 -7.68 -4.18 8.10
N VAL A 113 -7.24 -3.22 7.30
CA VAL A 113 -5.84 -2.82 7.19
C VAL A 113 -5.71 -1.43 7.80
N LYS A 114 -4.66 -1.22 8.58
CA LYS A 114 -4.26 0.10 9.09
C LYS A 114 -2.76 0.25 8.89
N LEU A 115 -2.35 1.08 7.94
CA LEU A 115 -0.95 1.34 7.62
C LEU A 115 -0.57 2.77 7.99
N GLN A 116 0.70 2.95 8.31
CA GLN A 116 1.33 4.24 8.50
C GLN A 116 2.57 4.32 7.61
N LEU A 117 2.72 5.47 6.94
CA LEU A 117 3.94 5.86 6.24
C LEU A 117 4.60 6.98 7.03
N LEU A 118 5.81 6.73 7.50
CA LEU A 118 6.66 7.70 8.19
C LEU A 118 7.74 8.21 7.25
N ASP A 119 7.85 9.52 7.17
CA ASP A 119 8.94 10.25 6.54
C ASP A 119 9.69 11.00 7.65
N PRO A 120 11.03 11.00 7.68
CA PRO A 120 11.82 11.68 8.71
C PRO A 120 11.47 13.17 8.81
N SER A 121 11.11 13.82 7.71
CA SER A 121 10.69 15.22 7.65
C SER A 121 9.33 15.48 8.32
N LYS A 122 8.54 14.42 8.54
CA LYS A 122 7.18 14.46 9.10
C LYS A 122 7.02 13.45 10.24
N ALA A 123 8.08 13.20 10.99
CA ALA A 123 8.15 12.15 12.00
C ALA A 123 7.06 12.26 13.09
N GLU A 124 6.59 13.47 13.39
CA GLU A 124 5.55 13.72 14.40
C GLU A 124 4.13 13.32 13.95
N LYS A 125 3.89 13.24 12.63
CA LYS A 125 2.56 12.97 12.06
C LYS A 125 2.68 12.02 10.87
N PRO A 126 2.83 10.70 11.12
CA PRO A 126 2.81 9.68 10.07
C PRO A 126 1.54 9.78 9.23
N LYS A 127 1.66 9.60 7.91
CA LYS A 127 0.49 9.49 7.03
C LYS A 127 -0.22 8.17 7.33
N LYS A 128 -1.53 8.20 7.57
CA LYS A 128 -2.32 7.02 7.92
C LYS A 128 -3.19 6.61 6.76
N PHE A 129 -3.29 5.30 6.54
CA PHE A 129 -4.14 4.69 5.53
C PHE A 129 -4.93 3.55 6.15
N SER A 130 -6.19 3.39 5.75
CA SER A 130 -6.99 2.26 6.22
C SER A 130 -7.94 1.74 5.17
N ILE A 131 -8.02 0.41 5.06
CA ILE A 131 -9.05 -0.30 4.33
C ILE A 131 -9.96 -0.99 5.34
N ARG A 132 -11.27 -0.90 5.13
CA ARG A 132 -12.24 -1.85 5.67
C ARG A 132 -12.89 -2.56 4.51
N TYR A 133 -12.79 -3.89 4.42
CA TYR A 133 -13.31 -4.65 3.29
C TYR A 133 -14.12 -5.86 3.74
N LYS A 134 -15.31 -6.04 3.16
CA LYS A 134 -16.17 -7.21 3.33
C LYS A 134 -16.42 -7.89 1.98
N GLY A 135 -15.88 -9.09 1.80
CA GLY A 135 -16.03 -9.87 0.58
C GLY A 135 -15.03 -11.03 0.51
N GLU A 136 -14.86 -11.57 -0.70
CA GLU A 136 -13.90 -12.65 -0.99
C GLU A 136 -12.44 -12.16 -0.91
N VAL A 137 -11.53 -13.08 -0.63
CA VAL A 137 -10.10 -12.81 -0.44
C VAL A 137 -9.44 -12.13 -1.64
N ASP A 138 -9.78 -12.53 -2.87
CA ASP A 138 -9.19 -11.92 -4.08
C ASP A 138 -9.54 -10.43 -4.22
N GLY A 139 -10.76 -10.05 -3.82
CA GLY A 139 -11.16 -8.65 -3.82
C GLY A 139 -10.44 -7.88 -2.72
N PHE A 140 -10.17 -8.51 -1.57
CA PHE A 140 -9.34 -7.91 -0.53
C PHE A 140 -7.89 -7.69 -1.02
N VAL A 141 -7.30 -8.68 -1.71
CA VAL A 141 -5.96 -8.53 -2.32
C VAL A 141 -5.95 -7.36 -3.29
N THR A 142 -6.98 -7.21 -4.12
CA THR A 142 -7.09 -6.08 -5.06
C THR A 142 -7.14 -4.72 -4.33
N GLU A 143 -7.90 -4.61 -3.23
CA GLU A 143 -7.93 -3.39 -2.40
C GLU A 143 -6.57 -3.10 -1.78
N LEU A 144 -5.86 -4.13 -1.31
CA LEU A 144 -4.53 -4.01 -0.72
C LEU A 144 -3.50 -3.53 -1.76
N GLN A 145 -3.57 -4.07 -2.97
CA GLN A 145 -2.76 -3.65 -4.11
C GLN A 145 -3.02 -2.18 -4.47
N ILE A 146 -4.29 -1.76 -4.56
CA ILE A 146 -4.64 -0.35 -4.83
C ILE A 146 -4.10 0.58 -3.73
N LEU A 147 -4.17 0.14 -2.46
CA LEU A 147 -3.60 0.90 -1.36
C LEU A 147 -2.09 1.11 -1.50
N ALA A 148 -1.34 0.16 -2.05
CA ALA A 148 0.10 0.32 -2.29
C ALA A 148 0.38 1.52 -3.21
N TRP A 149 -0.33 1.60 -4.35
CA TRP A 149 -0.23 2.72 -5.29
C TRP A 149 -0.59 4.05 -4.63
N GLU A 150 -1.68 4.07 -3.85
CA GLU A 150 -2.08 5.27 -3.11
C GLU A 150 -1.06 5.71 -2.05
N MET A 151 -0.41 4.77 -1.37
CA MET A 151 0.63 5.08 -0.39
C MET A 151 1.84 5.74 -1.03
N MET A 152 2.20 5.30 -2.24
CA MET A 152 3.25 5.91 -3.07
C MET A 152 2.78 7.20 -3.77
N GLY A 153 1.51 7.59 -3.58
CA GLY A 153 0.94 8.80 -4.20
C GLY A 153 0.77 8.70 -5.71
N LYS A 154 0.70 7.48 -6.26
CA LYS A 154 0.48 7.22 -7.69
C LYS A 154 -0.94 6.68 -7.92
N ASN A 155 -1.44 6.84 -9.15
CA ASN A 155 -2.73 6.28 -9.55
C ASN A 155 -2.56 4.79 -9.88
N PRO A 156 -3.43 3.90 -9.35
CA PRO A 156 -3.40 2.48 -9.70
C PRO A 156 -3.77 2.28 -11.19
N PRO A 157 -3.11 1.34 -11.90
CA PRO A 157 -3.35 1.13 -13.33
C PRO A 157 -4.76 0.58 -13.61
N GLY A 158 -5.24 0.77 -14.86
CA GLY A 158 -6.59 0.35 -15.27
C GLY A 158 -6.81 -1.15 -15.12
N SER A 159 -5.76 -1.94 -15.35
CA SER A 159 -5.73 -3.39 -15.19
C SER A 159 -5.93 -3.86 -13.75
N LEU A 160 -5.59 -3.04 -12.75
CA LEU A 160 -5.79 -3.31 -11.34
C LEU A 160 -7.17 -2.83 -10.87
N THR A 161 -7.56 -1.61 -11.26
CA THR A 161 -8.87 -1.06 -10.91
C THR A 161 -10.03 -1.83 -11.54
N GLY A 162 -9.86 -2.39 -12.73
CA GLY A 162 -10.83 -3.27 -13.39
C GLY A 162 -11.07 -4.61 -12.67
N LYS A 163 -10.15 -5.06 -11.82
CA LYS A 163 -10.30 -6.29 -11.00
C LYS A 163 -11.11 -6.05 -9.73
N ARG A 164 -11.42 -4.79 -9.40
CA ARG A 164 -12.08 -4.41 -8.15
C ARG A 164 -13.48 -5.03 -8.10
N LYS A 165 -13.67 -5.98 -7.18
CA LYS A 165 -14.97 -6.64 -6.96
C LYS A 165 -15.92 -5.68 -6.23
N PRO A 166 -17.23 -5.71 -6.53
CA PRO A 166 -18.21 -4.95 -5.76
C PRO A 166 -18.21 -5.44 -4.31
N SER A 167 -17.81 -4.59 -3.37
CA SER A 167 -17.81 -4.91 -1.94
C SER A 167 -19.06 -4.33 -1.27
N THR A 168 -19.54 -4.96 -0.20
CA THR A 168 -20.68 -4.42 0.57
C THR A 168 -20.28 -3.23 1.44
N GLU A 169 -18.99 -3.15 1.78
CA GLU A 169 -18.37 -2.08 2.55
C GLU A 169 -16.88 -2.03 2.16
N SER A 170 -16.49 -1.08 1.29
CA SER A 170 -15.09 -0.66 1.12
C SER A 170 -14.98 0.82 1.45
N ILE A 171 -14.24 1.12 2.50
CA ILE A 171 -13.92 2.50 2.88
C ILE A 171 -12.40 2.57 2.95
N LEU A 172 -11.83 3.28 1.97
CA LEU A 172 -10.44 3.67 1.94
C LEU A 172 -10.33 5.10 2.46
N GLU A 173 -9.78 5.25 3.66
CA GLU A 173 -9.61 6.56 4.30
C GLU A 173 -8.18 7.05 3.99
N ASN A 174 -8.06 8.09 3.14
CA ASN A 174 -6.78 8.66 2.67
C ASN A 174 -6.76 10.21 2.84
N PRO A 175 -5.67 10.81 3.36
CA PRO A 175 -5.53 12.27 3.47
C PRO A 175 -5.21 13.01 2.16
N LEU A 176 -4.60 12.35 1.16
CA LEU A 176 -4.21 12.93 -0.13
C LEU A 176 -5.33 12.86 -1.18
N PHE A 177 -6.09 11.77 -1.19
CA PHE A 177 -7.24 11.60 -2.06
C PHE A 177 -8.51 11.79 -1.23
N LYS A 178 -8.91 13.05 -1.00
CA LYS A 178 -10.16 13.38 -0.27
C LYS A 178 -11.44 12.86 -0.95
N THR A 179 -11.31 12.34 -2.16
CA THR A 179 -12.35 11.57 -2.85
C THR A 179 -12.44 10.18 -2.22
N GLY A 180 -13.03 10.11 -1.03
CA GLY A 180 -13.42 8.83 -0.44
C GLY A 180 -14.30 8.09 -1.44
N ILE A 181 -13.82 6.97 -1.97
CA ILE A 181 -14.67 6.02 -2.66
C ILE A 181 -15.57 5.41 -1.59
N LEU A 182 -16.74 6.04 -1.38
CA LEU A 182 -17.83 5.48 -0.60
C LEU A 182 -18.50 4.40 -1.45
N VAL A 183 -18.09 3.14 -1.31
CA VAL A 183 -18.92 2.02 -1.77
C VAL A 183 -19.93 1.72 -0.66
N GLY A 184 -20.97 2.56 -0.61
CA GLY A 184 -22.15 2.39 0.23
C GLY A 184 -23.37 2.16 -0.65
N ALA A 185 -24.07 1.04 -0.43
CA ALA A 185 -25.34 0.59 -1.00
C ALA A 185 -26.02 1.52 -2.04
N GLY A 186 -25.78 1.26 -3.34
CA GLY A 186 -26.48 1.88 -4.48
C GLY A 186 -25.97 1.32 -5.81
N ALA A 187 -26.48 0.15 -6.21
CA ALA A 187 -25.84 -0.73 -7.20
C ALA A 187 -25.67 -0.17 -8.64
N PHE A 188 -26.34 0.92 -9.02
CA PHE A 188 -26.32 1.43 -10.40
C PHE A 188 -25.31 2.56 -10.64
N GLY A 189 -25.28 3.58 -9.77
CA GLY A 189 -24.37 4.72 -9.95
C GLY A 189 -22.90 4.37 -9.69
N VAL A 190 -22.65 3.49 -8.70
CA VAL A 190 -21.29 3.04 -8.35
C VAL A 190 -20.70 2.14 -9.44
N SER A 191 -21.48 1.22 -10.01
CA SER A 191 -21.01 0.34 -11.10
C SER A 191 -20.62 1.13 -12.34
N ASN A 192 -21.40 2.16 -12.69
CA ASN A 192 -21.11 3.01 -13.83
C ASN A 192 -19.94 3.98 -13.56
N TYR A 193 -19.82 4.49 -12.32
CA TYR A 193 -18.63 5.23 -11.87
C TYR A 193 -17.36 4.37 -12.01
N LEU A 194 -17.40 3.12 -11.53
CA LEU A 194 -16.25 2.21 -11.58
C LEU A 194 -15.84 1.90 -13.02
N ALA A 195 -16.80 1.53 -13.89
CA ALA A 195 -16.52 1.25 -15.31
C ALA A 195 -15.91 2.46 -16.03
N LYS A 196 -16.45 3.66 -15.80
CA LYS A 196 -15.93 4.89 -16.43
C LYS A 196 -14.58 5.33 -15.84
N SER A 197 -14.35 5.12 -14.54
CA SER A 197 -13.05 5.38 -13.91
C SER A 197 -11.96 4.42 -14.42
N ALA A 198 -12.30 3.15 -14.65
CA ALA A 198 -11.39 2.17 -15.23
C ALA A 198 -11.04 2.51 -16.68
N GLY A 199 -12.03 2.87 -17.51
CA GLY A 199 -11.80 3.32 -18.88
C GLY A 199 -10.98 4.62 -18.97
N ALA A 200 -11.12 5.51 -17.98
CA ALA A 200 -10.27 6.69 -17.86
C ALA A 200 -8.81 6.32 -17.60
N SER A 201 -8.56 5.44 -16.63
CA SER A 201 -7.21 4.97 -16.31
C SER A 201 -6.56 4.23 -17.49
N GLU A 202 -7.31 3.39 -18.20
CA GLU A 202 -6.81 2.71 -19.40
C GLU A 202 -6.44 3.71 -20.50
N SER A 203 -7.23 4.77 -20.67
CA SER A 203 -6.89 5.85 -21.59
C SER A 203 -5.60 6.58 -21.18
N GLU A 204 -5.38 6.83 -19.88
CA GLU A 204 -4.13 7.43 -19.37
C GLU A 204 -2.92 6.51 -19.57
N ASP A 205 -3.06 5.20 -19.32
CA ASP A 205 -2.02 4.20 -19.53
C ASP A 205 -1.61 4.12 -21.02
N LEU A 206 -2.61 4.17 -21.92
CA LEU A 206 -2.37 4.23 -23.36
C LEU A 206 -1.69 5.55 -23.78
N ALA A 207 -2.06 6.69 -23.19
CA ALA A 207 -1.38 7.96 -23.43
C ALA A 207 0.11 7.89 -23.01
N ASN A 208 0.37 7.34 -21.83
CA ASN A 208 1.71 7.31 -21.23
C ASN A 208 2.63 6.25 -21.88
N SER A 209 2.07 5.23 -22.54
CA SER A 209 2.82 4.17 -23.22
C SER A 209 3.15 4.47 -24.69
N GLN A 210 2.68 5.59 -25.27
CA GLN A 210 3.00 5.95 -26.64
C GLN A 210 4.46 6.40 -26.83
N ASP A 211 5.00 6.10 -28.03
CA ASP A 211 6.31 6.57 -28.46
C ASP A 211 6.30 8.09 -28.67
N LYS A 212 7.05 8.80 -27.82
CA LYS A 212 7.16 10.27 -27.82
C LYS A 212 7.88 10.83 -29.05
N ASN A 213 8.60 9.98 -29.79
CA ASN A 213 9.33 10.38 -30.99
C ASN A 213 8.47 10.32 -32.27
N TRP A 214 7.26 9.78 -32.17
CA TRP A 214 6.32 9.73 -33.28
C TRP A 214 5.68 11.10 -33.51
N SER A 215 5.63 11.55 -34.77
CA SER A 215 5.09 12.86 -35.14
C SER A 215 3.60 13.07 -34.80
N GLY A 216 2.85 11.98 -34.58
CA GLY A 216 1.45 12.01 -34.13
C GLY A 216 1.26 11.92 -32.61
N TYR A 217 2.35 11.79 -31.83
CA TYR A 217 2.30 11.54 -30.39
C TYR A 217 1.43 12.55 -29.64
N GLN A 218 1.69 13.85 -29.81
CA GLN A 218 1.01 14.88 -29.04
C GLN A 218 -0.50 14.84 -29.25
N GLN A 219 -0.94 14.68 -30.50
CA GLN A 219 -2.35 14.62 -30.85
C GLN A 219 -3.05 13.40 -30.24
N ALA A 220 -2.38 12.25 -30.25
CA ALA A 220 -2.95 11.02 -29.71
C ALA A 220 -2.90 11.00 -28.17
N TYR A 221 -1.83 11.54 -27.57
CA TYR A 221 -1.73 11.79 -26.13
C TYR A 221 -2.87 12.70 -25.64
N ASP A 222 -3.07 13.85 -26.30
CA ASP A 222 -4.12 14.81 -25.95
C ASP A 222 -5.52 14.20 -26.12
N ALA A 223 -5.74 13.35 -27.13
CA ALA A 223 -7.00 12.64 -27.34
C ALA A 223 -7.29 11.60 -26.24
N HIS A 224 -6.28 10.83 -25.84
CA HIS A 224 -6.39 9.88 -24.74
C HIS A 224 -6.62 10.58 -23.40
N MET A 225 -5.90 11.67 -23.13
CA MET A 225 -6.08 12.47 -21.91
C MET A 225 -7.45 13.15 -21.88
N SER A 226 -7.91 13.71 -23.00
CA SER A 226 -9.26 14.29 -23.09
C SER A 226 -10.36 13.24 -22.92
N SER A 227 -10.16 12.02 -23.43
CA SER A 227 -11.07 10.88 -23.21
C SER A 227 -11.10 10.48 -21.74
N ALA A 228 -9.93 10.43 -21.09
CA ALA A 228 -9.81 10.13 -19.66
C ALA A 228 -10.52 11.17 -18.79
N ASP A 229 -10.32 12.45 -19.07
CA ASP A 229 -10.96 13.56 -18.34
C ASP A 229 -12.49 13.55 -18.49
N ASN A 230 -12.98 13.26 -19.69
CA ASN A 230 -14.41 13.12 -19.94
C ASN A 230 -14.99 11.91 -19.19
N ALA A 231 -14.31 10.76 -19.25
CA ALA A 231 -14.73 9.56 -18.53
C ALA A 231 -14.73 9.75 -17.00
N LYS A 232 -13.75 10.48 -16.45
CA LYS A 232 -13.73 10.88 -15.02
C LYS A 232 -14.90 11.78 -14.66
N THR A 233 -15.22 12.76 -15.52
CA THR A 233 -16.35 13.68 -15.32
C THR A 233 -17.68 12.93 -15.34
N GLU A 234 -17.86 12.02 -16.30
CA GLU A 234 -19.06 11.18 -16.39
C GLU A 234 -19.17 10.14 -15.27
N ALA A 235 -18.03 9.64 -14.77
CA ALA A 235 -17.99 8.79 -13.59
C ALA A 235 -18.53 9.56 -12.38
N LEU A 236 -18.01 10.76 -12.13
CA LEU A 236 -18.46 11.65 -11.06
C LEU A 236 -19.96 11.97 -11.16
N LEU A 237 -20.45 12.23 -12.38
CA LEU A 237 -21.88 12.45 -12.62
C LEU A 237 -22.71 11.20 -12.31
N SER A 238 -22.23 10.02 -12.69
CA SER A 238 -22.89 8.74 -12.39
C SER A 238 -22.93 8.44 -10.90
N LEU A 239 -21.87 8.81 -10.17
CA LEU A 239 -21.81 8.74 -8.71
C LEU A 239 -22.84 9.68 -8.07
N LEU A 240 -22.94 10.93 -8.54
CA LEU A 240 -23.92 11.91 -8.06
C LEU A 240 -25.37 11.47 -8.33
N ILE A 241 -25.64 10.92 -9.51
CA ILE A 241 -26.95 10.36 -9.87
C ILE A 241 -27.28 9.15 -8.97
N GLY A 242 -26.29 8.29 -8.73
CA GLY A 242 -26.41 7.17 -7.80
C GLY A 242 -26.74 7.62 -6.37
N ALA A 243 -26.06 8.66 -5.89
CA ALA A 243 -26.30 9.24 -4.57
C ALA A 243 -27.69 9.92 -4.47
N ALA A 244 -28.12 10.64 -5.51
CA ALA A 244 -29.44 11.27 -5.57
C ALA A 244 -30.58 10.25 -5.57
N ALA A 245 -30.40 9.09 -6.22
CA ALA A 245 -31.38 7.99 -6.23
C ALA A 245 -31.58 7.33 -4.84
N LEU A 246 -30.61 7.48 -3.93
CA LEU A 246 -30.71 7.00 -2.55
C LEU A 246 -31.37 8.03 -1.60
N GLY A 247 -31.60 9.26 -2.06
CA GLY A 247 -32.12 10.38 -1.27
C GLY A 247 -33.65 10.46 -1.12
N TYR A 248 -34.41 9.51 -1.66
CA TYR A 248 -35.88 9.42 -1.50
C TYR A 248 -36.27 7.95 -1.29
N PRO A 249 -36.92 7.51 -0.18
CA PRO A 249 -37.49 8.23 0.96
C PRO A 249 -36.92 7.77 2.33
N TYR A 250 -36.39 8.69 3.13
CA TYR A 250 -36.25 8.50 4.58
C TYR A 250 -36.78 9.75 5.29
N TYR A 251 -38.02 10.10 4.97
CA TYR A 251 -38.76 11.14 5.67
C TYR A 251 -40.22 10.71 5.75
N ASP A 252 -40.50 9.74 6.63
CA ASP A 252 -41.80 9.63 7.26
C ASP A 252 -41.67 9.01 8.65
N GLY A 253 -41.86 9.85 9.66
CA GLY A 253 -42.42 9.48 10.96
C GLY A 253 -41.46 9.09 12.10
N VAL A 254 -41.05 10.06 12.91
CA VAL A 254 -40.99 9.90 14.38
C VAL A 254 -41.41 11.22 15.05
N PHE A 255 -42.64 11.24 15.57
CA PHE A 255 -42.97 11.90 16.84
C PHE A 255 -42.61 10.96 17.98
#